data_AF-A0A1Y2D6E4-F1
#
_entry.id   AF-A0A1Y2D6E4-F1
#
_cell.length_a   1.000
_cell.length_b   1.000
_cell.length_c   1.000
_cell.angle_alpha   90.00
_cell.angle_beta   90.00
_cell.angle_gamma   90.00
#
_symmetry.space_group_name_H-M   'P 1'
#
loop_
_entity.id
_entity.type
_entity.pdbx_description
1 polymer ?
#
loop_
_entity_poly.entity_id
_entity_poly.type
_entity_poly.pdbx_seq_one_letter_code
_entity_poly.pdbx_strand_id
1 'polypeptide(L)'
;DPPPASDPILTPSPLAVDDALHSDLLRTISELEKGVEYEQQRAEKERRKGTRDVTLLADAEKLHEVLSARAEKMGDNEGITARDLIDRAEAKAAAVSTAFATLMGALVQFIDERLAKIGDEDEDDDRDRESTGKKAKLDMRDIRTYFKPTTSPTSSYDADNSIDPTTPAGKALVLKQLLENLMNASATTPLDPWLVVSGPPPPAGSKERYQLVPPELLDFLMRAGVVTEHPRDGRKVRLVEFGRGVGGM
;
A
#
# COMPACT_ATOMS: atom_id res chain seq x y z
N ASP A 1 78.16 37.99 -66.00
CA ASP A 1 77.04 37.62 -65.10
C ASP A 1 76.60 38.81 -64.27
N PRO A 2 75.38 39.34 -64.47
CA PRO A 2 74.79 40.30 -63.55
C PRO A 2 74.23 39.60 -62.30
N PRO A 3 74.17 40.27 -61.13
CA PRO A 3 73.68 39.66 -59.90
C PRO A 3 72.16 39.48 -59.92
N PRO A 4 71.60 38.50 -59.19
CA PRO A 4 70.17 38.27 -59.13
C PRO A 4 69.46 39.46 -58.47
N ALA A 5 68.38 39.90 -59.10
CA ALA A 5 67.49 40.93 -58.58
C ALA A 5 66.93 40.50 -57.22
N SER A 6 67.04 41.38 -56.23
CA SER A 6 66.44 41.20 -54.92
C SER A 6 64.92 41.30 -55.04
N ASP A 7 64.20 40.30 -54.55
CA ASP A 7 62.73 40.32 -54.50
C ASP A 7 62.23 41.51 -53.67
N PRO A 8 61.17 42.22 -54.11
CA PRO A 8 60.61 43.32 -53.36
C PRO A 8 59.91 42.79 -52.10
N ILE A 9 60.33 43.30 -50.94
CA ILE A 9 59.65 43.08 -49.66
C ILE A 9 58.26 43.71 -49.75
N LEU A 10 57.24 42.89 -49.98
CA LEU A 10 55.84 43.27 -49.94
C LEU A 10 55.45 43.62 -48.49
N THR A 11 55.50 44.91 -48.16
CA THR A 11 54.86 45.42 -46.94
C THR A 11 53.35 45.40 -47.13
N PRO A 12 52.58 44.85 -46.18
CA PRO A 12 51.12 44.77 -46.31
C PRO A 12 50.50 46.17 -46.42
N SER A 13 49.47 46.28 -47.26
CA SER A 13 48.70 47.52 -47.46
C SER A 13 48.04 47.95 -46.14
N PRO A 14 48.08 49.25 -45.77
CA PRO A 14 47.55 49.73 -44.49
C PRO A 14 46.07 49.40 -44.26
N LEU A 15 45.26 49.33 -45.33
CA LEU A 15 43.85 48.92 -45.26
C LEU A 15 43.68 47.45 -44.84
N ALA A 16 44.60 46.57 -45.24
CA ALA A 16 44.57 45.15 -44.87
C ALA A 16 44.97 44.94 -43.39
N VAL A 17 45.76 45.87 -42.83
CA VAL A 17 46.13 45.86 -41.41
C VAL A 17 44.93 46.30 -40.56
N ASP A 18 44.21 47.35 -40.97
CA ASP A 18 43.01 47.83 -40.27
C ASP A 18 41.87 46.78 -40.26
N ASP A 19 41.65 46.08 -41.38
CA ASP A 19 40.64 45.02 -41.47
C ASP A 19 40.99 43.82 -40.57
N ALA A 20 42.28 43.44 -40.50
CA ALA A 20 42.75 42.37 -39.61
C ALA A 20 42.58 42.75 -38.13
N LEU A 21 42.89 44.00 -37.78
CA LEU A 21 42.75 44.52 -36.42
C LEU A 21 41.29 44.63 -35.99
N HIS A 22 40.39 45.02 -36.91
CA HIS A 22 38.96 45.04 -36.68
C HIS A 22 38.39 43.64 -36.46
N SER A 23 38.80 42.66 -37.27
CA SER A 23 38.41 41.25 -37.11
C SER A 23 38.87 40.67 -35.77
N ASP A 24 40.11 40.95 -35.37
CA ASP A 24 40.64 40.53 -34.07
C ASP A 24 39.93 41.18 -32.89
N LEU A 25 39.53 42.45 -33.03
CA LEU A 25 38.76 43.16 -32.02
C LEU A 25 37.35 42.58 -31.88
N LEU A 26 36.67 42.27 -32.98
CA LEU A 26 35.36 41.60 -32.94
C LEU A 26 35.46 40.19 -32.35
N ARG A 27 36.53 39.45 -32.66
CA ARG A 27 36.80 38.14 -32.08
C ARG A 27 37.00 38.21 -30.57
N THR A 28 37.82 39.14 -30.10
CA THR A 28 38.05 39.34 -28.66
C THR A 28 36.81 39.82 -27.94
N ILE A 29 36.00 40.70 -28.54
CA ILE A 29 34.69 41.07 -27.99
C ILE A 29 33.80 39.83 -27.84
N SER A 30 33.68 39.00 -28.88
CA SER A 30 32.86 37.79 -28.83
C SER A 30 33.35 36.77 -27.79
N GLU A 31 34.67 36.62 -27.63
CA GLU A 31 35.25 35.76 -26.59
C GLU A 31 35.00 36.30 -25.19
N LEU A 32 35.09 37.62 -25.00
CA LEU A 32 34.77 38.28 -23.73
C LEU A 32 33.28 38.17 -23.38
N GLU A 33 32.38 38.36 -24.36
CA GLU A 33 30.94 38.18 -24.16
C GLU A 33 30.61 36.75 -23.70
N LYS A 34 31.22 35.74 -24.33
CA LYS A 34 31.10 34.34 -23.90
C LYS A 34 31.66 34.11 -22.50
N GLY A 35 32.80 34.73 -22.18
CA GLY A 35 33.41 34.65 -20.86
C GLY A 35 32.53 35.26 -19.76
N VAL A 36 31.92 36.43 -20.03
CA VAL A 36 30.99 37.09 -19.13
C VAL A 36 29.73 36.24 -18.93
N GLU A 37 29.16 35.68 -20.00
CA GLU A 37 27.99 34.81 -19.89
C GLU A 37 28.30 33.56 -19.04
N TYR A 38 29.46 32.93 -19.25
CA TYR A 38 29.89 31.79 -18.45
C TYR A 38 30.02 32.14 -16.96
N GLU A 39 30.67 33.25 -16.62
CA GLU A 39 30.82 33.68 -15.23
C GLU A 39 29.47 34.06 -14.59
N GLN A 40 28.55 34.67 -15.34
CA GLN A 40 27.19 34.92 -14.85
C GLN A 40 26.44 33.62 -14.54
N GLN A 41 26.51 32.62 -15.43
CA GLN A 41 25.89 31.32 -15.21
C GLN A 41 26.50 30.58 -14.03
N ARG A 42 27.83 30.66 -13.88
CA ARG A 42 28.56 30.09 -12.74
C ARG A 42 28.15 30.74 -11.43
N ALA A 43 28.12 32.07 -11.37
CA ALA A 43 27.74 32.83 -10.19
C ALA A 43 26.29 32.52 -9.75
N GLU A 44 25.35 32.43 -10.70
CA GLU A 44 23.96 32.06 -10.38
C GLU A 44 23.86 30.61 -9.86
N LYS A 45 24.66 29.69 -10.40
CA LYS A 45 24.72 28.30 -9.91
C LYS A 45 25.29 28.22 -8.49
N GLU A 46 26.34 28.98 -8.20
CA GLU A 46 26.92 29.08 -6.86
C GLU A 46 25.93 29.72 -5.88
N ARG A 47 25.21 30.77 -6.30
CA ARG A 47 24.15 31.39 -5.50
C ARG A 47 23.07 30.39 -5.12
N ARG A 48 22.55 29.61 -6.08
CA ARG A 48 21.53 28.58 -5.83
C ARG A 48 22.01 27.48 -4.88
N LYS A 49 23.28 27.07 -4.99
CA LYS A 49 23.88 26.13 -4.04
C LYS A 49 23.95 26.72 -2.64
N GLY A 50 24.43 27.96 -2.51
CA GLY A 50 24.48 28.67 -1.24
C GLY A 50 23.10 28.79 -0.58
N THR A 51 22.04 29.12 -1.33
CA THR A 51 20.68 29.17 -0.76
C THR A 51 20.22 27.82 -0.26
N ARG A 52 20.52 26.74 -0.99
CA ARG A 52 20.19 25.38 -0.57
C ARG A 52 20.93 24.99 0.70
N ASP A 53 22.21 25.31 0.80
CA ASP A 53 23.01 24.99 1.98
C ASP A 53 22.51 25.73 3.22
N VAL A 54 22.10 26.99 3.08
CA VAL A 54 21.45 27.76 4.16
C VAL A 54 20.15 27.09 4.62
N THR A 55 19.31 26.62 3.70
CA THR A 55 18.08 25.91 4.08
C THR A 55 18.36 24.59 4.78
N LEU A 56 19.37 23.84 4.34
CA LEU A 56 19.77 22.58 4.96
C LEU A 56 20.34 22.80 6.36
N LEU A 57 21.10 23.88 6.57
CA LEU A 57 21.61 24.24 7.89
C LEU A 57 20.46 24.60 8.85
N ALA A 58 19.50 25.41 8.40
CA ALA A 58 18.32 25.75 9.20
C ALA A 58 17.49 24.50 9.57
N ASP A 59 17.35 23.55 8.66
CA ASP A 59 16.66 22.28 8.93
C ASP A 59 17.46 21.38 9.89
N ALA A 60 18.79 21.37 9.77
CA ALA A 60 19.66 20.64 10.70
C ALA A 60 19.61 21.23 12.11
N GLU A 61 19.57 22.56 12.24
CA GLU A 61 19.41 23.24 13.53
C GLU A 61 18.06 22.89 14.19
N LYS A 62 16.96 22.93 13.44
CA LYS A 62 15.64 22.50 13.94
C LYS A 62 15.63 21.03 14.34
N LEU A 63 16.25 20.16 13.54
CA LEU A 63 16.36 18.74 13.87
C LEU A 63 17.15 18.55 15.17
N HIS A 64 18.26 19.27 15.33
CA HIS A 64 19.07 19.24 16.54
C HIS A 64 18.28 19.74 17.76
N GLU A 65 17.51 20.83 17.63
CA GLU A 65 16.63 21.35 18.68
C GLU A 65 15.59 20.30 19.09
N VAL A 66 14.89 19.70 18.13
CA VAL A 66 13.88 18.66 18.39
C VAL A 66 14.50 17.42 19.05
N LEU A 67 15.67 16.99 18.58
CA LEU A 67 16.38 15.85 19.15
C LEU A 67 16.89 16.14 20.56
N SER A 68 17.39 17.35 20.81
CA SER A 68 17.86 17.77 22.13
C SER A 68 16.70 17.85 23.12
N ALA A 69 15.59 18.51 22.75
CA ALA A 69 14.39 18.56 23.57
C ALA A 69 13.79 17.17 23.82
N ARG A 70 13.90 16.25 22.85
CA ARG A 70 13.48 14.86 23.03
C ARG A 70 14.44 14.09 23.94
N ALA A 71 15.74 14.34 23.86
CA ALA A 71 16.72 13.73 24.74
C ALA A 71 16.54 14.19 26.20
N GLU A 72 16.26 15.48 26.42
CA GLU A 72 15.91 16.02 27.75
C GLU A 72 14.63 15.37 28.29
N LYS A 73 13.57 15.29 27.48
CA LYS A 73 12.32 14.58 27.85
C LYS A 73 12.50 13.07 28.06
N MET A 74 13.52 12.46 27.46
CA MET A 74 13.88 11.06 27.72
C MET A 74 14.79 10.92 28.94
N GLY A 75 15.60 11.94 29.28
CA GLY A 75 16.31 12.04 30.55
C GLY A 75 15.36 12.08 31.75
N ASP A 76 14.20 12.72 31.61
CA ASP A 76 13.14 12.69 32.63
C ASP A 76 12.38 11.34 32.69
N ASN A 77 12.56 10.47 31.69
CA ASN A 77 12.02 9.09 31.66
C ASN A 77 13.14 8.07 31.95
N GLU A 78 13.98 8.35 32.95
CA GLU A 78 14.95 7.41 33.53
C GLU A 78 14.24 6.08 33.86
N GLY A 79 14.33 5.11 32.96
CA GLY A 79 13.79 3.77 33.15
C GLY A 79 13.01 3.18 31.98
N ILE A 80 12.65 3.96 30.95
CA ILE A 80 12.06 3.41 29.72
C ILE A 80 13.13 3.36 28.64
N THR A 81 13.81 2.22 28.56
CA THR A 81 14.75 1.94 27.49
C THR A 81 14.02 1.77 26.15
N ALA A 82 14.73 1.91 25.04
CA ALA A 82 14.20 1.55 23.72
C ALA A 82 13.67 0.11 23.69
N ARG A 83 14.24 -0.78 24.52
CA ARG A 83 13.79 -2.15 24.69
C ARG A 83 12.43 -2.25 25.38
N ASP A 84 12.17 -1.44 26.41
CA ASP A 84 10.86 -1.38 27.06
C ASP A 84 9.76 -0.89 26.12
N LEU A 85 10.10 0.00 25.17
CA LEU A 85 9.15 0.42 24.12
C LEU A 85 8.86 -0.70 23.13
N ILE A 86 9.88 -1.48 22.75
CA ILE A 86 9.73 -2.66 21.88
C ILE A 86 8.88 -3.71 22.59
N ASP A 87 9.21 -4.06 23.83
CA ASP A 87 8.48 -5.05 24.63
C ASP A 87 7.02 -4.63 24.83
N ARG A 88 6.76 -3.33 25.04
CA ARG A 88 5.40 -2.79 25.14
C ARG A 88 4.66 -2.83 23.80
N ALA A 89 5.33 -2.59 22.69
CA ALA A 89 4.75 -2.70 21.35
C ALA A 89 4.42 -4.18 21.03
N GLU A 90 5.33 -5.11 21.34
CA GLU A 90 5.13 -6.55 21.19
C GLU A 90 3.96 -7.05 22.06
N ALA A 91 3.89 -6.61 23.33
CA ALA A 91 2.78 -6.95 24.21
C ALA A 91 1.43 -6.44 23.68
N LYS A 92 1.40 -5.22 23.12
CA LYS A 92 0.19 -4.68 22.47
C LYS A 92 -0.16 -5.48 21.21
N ALA A 93 0.81 -5.83 20.38
CA ALA A 93 0.59 -6.64 19.19
C ALA A 93 0.05 -8.04 19.57
N ALA A 94 0.61 -8.67 20.61
CA ALA A 94 0.13 -9.95 21.12
C ALA A 94 -1.29 -9.85 21.67
N ALA A 95 -1.62 -8.77 22.40
CA ALA A 95 -2.97 -8.53 22.92
C ALA A 95 -4.00 -8.36 21.78
N VAL A 96 -3.67 -7.56 20.76
CA VAL A 96 -4.51 -7.38 19.57
C VAL A 96 -4.68 -8.69 18.80
N SER A 97 -3.60 -9.45 18.61
CA SER A 97 -3.65 -10.77 17.97
C SER A 97 -4.56 -11.75 18.73
N THR A 98 -4.46 -11.76 20.07
CA THR A 98 -5.32 -12.60 20.91
C THR A 98 -6.79 -12.19 20.81
N ALA A 99 -7.08 -10.89 20.90
CA ALA A 99 -8.44 -10.37 20.77
C ALA A 99 -9.04 -10.68 19.39
N PHE A 100 -8.24 -10.56 18.32
CA PHE A 100 -8.64 -10.93 16.97
C PHE A 100 -8.95 -12.43 16.86
N ALA A 101 -8.09 -13.29 17.40
CA ALA A 101 -8.33 -14.74 17.42
C ALA A 101 -9.61 -15.10 18.18
N THR A 102 -9.88 -14.46 19.33
CA THR A 102 -11.12 -14.65 20.09
C THR A 102 -12.35 -14.21 19.27
N LEU A 103 -12.28 -13.04 18.62
CA LEU A 103 -13.36 -12.54 17.78
C LEU A 103 -13.64 -13.47 16.59
N MET A 104 -12.58 -13.92 15.90
CA MET A 104 -12.70 -14.85 14.78
C MET A 104 -13.29 -16.19 15.21
N GLY A 105 -12.88 -16.71 16.37
CA GLY A 105 -13.48 -17.93 16.95
C GLY A 105 -14.97 -17.76 17.24
N ALA A 106 -15.36 -16.64 17.87
CA ALA A 106 -16.77 -16.34 18.16
C ALA A 106 -17.60 -16.16 16.87
N LEU A 107 -17.03 -15.53 15.84
CA LEU A 107 -17.67 -15.35 14.53
C LEU A 107 -17.91 -16.70 13.83
N VAL A 108 -16.89 -17.57 13.81
CA VAL A 108 -17.01 -18.93 13.26
C VAL A 108 -18.09 -19.72 13.98
N GLN A 109 -18.10 -19.68 15.31
CA GLN A 109 -19.12 -20.35 16.12
C GLN A 109 -20.52 -19.80 15.84
N PHE A 110 -20.67 -18.48 15.73
CA PHE A 110 -21.94 -17.85 15.38
C PHE A 110 -22.44 -18.29 13.99
N ILE A 111 -21.55 -18.34 13.00
CA ILE A 111 -21.89 -18.80 11.64
C ILE A 111 -22.37 -20.26 11.69
N ASP A 112 -21.67 -21.14 12.39
CA ASP A 112 -22.00 -22.57 12.47
C ASP A 112 -23.28 -22.85 13.27
N GLU A 113 -23.48 -22.15 14.39
CA GLU A 113 -24.59 -22.45 15.30
C GLU A 113 -25.89 -21.75 14.93
N ARG A 114 -25.79 -20.55 14.33
CA ARG A 114 -26.94 -19.68 14.05
C ARG A 114 -27.17 -19.53 12.55
N LEU A 115 -26.18 -19.10 11.78
CA LEU A 115 -26.41 -18.76 10.36
C LEU A 115 -26.60 -19.99 9.47
N ALA A 116 -25.96 -21.11 9.79
CA ALA A 116 -26.17 -22.37 9.09
C ALA A 116 -27.64 -22.82 9.12
N LYS A 117 -28.36 -22.51 10.20
CA LYS A 117 -29.73 -23.00 10.47
C LYS A 117 -30.85 -22.09 9.93
N ILE A 118 -30.53 -20.89 9.47
CA ILE A 118 -31.51 -19.88 9.03
C ILE A 118 -32.29 -20.30 7.76
N GLY A 119 -31.96 -21.44 7.13
CA GLY A 119 -32.71 -21.99 6.00
C GLY A 119 -33.53 -23.25 6.30
N ASP A 120 -33.45 -23.81 7.52
CA ASP A 120 -34.13 -25.08 7.86
C ASP A 120 -35.38 -24.87 8.73
N GLU A 121 -35.66 -23.64 9.18
CA GLU A 121 -36.77 -23.35 10.12
C GLU A 121 -38.16 -23.22 9.44
N ASP A 122 -38.26 -23.41 8.11
CA ASP A 122 -39.54 -23.30 7.38
C ASP A 122 -40.25 -24.65 7.11
N GLU A 123 -39.72 -25.81 7.56
CA GLU A 123 -40.35 -27.12 7.25
C GLU A 123 -40.76 -28.04 8.41
N ASP A 124 -40.43 -27.76 9.68
CA ASP A 124 -40.81 -28.66 10.78
C ASP A 124 -41.53 -27.93 11.93
N ASP A 125 -42.82 -27.67 11.73
CA ASP A 125 -43.75 -27.43 12.84
C ASP A 125 -44.56 -28.70 13.12
N ASP A 126 -44.57 -29.07 14.41
CA ASP A 126 -45.27 -30.17 15.07
C ASP A 126 -44.75 -31.61 14.86
N ARG A 127 -43.61 -31.93 15.50
CA ARG A 127 -43.53 -33.08 16.43
C ARG A 127 -42.20 -33.17 17.21
N ASP A 128 -42.33 -32.98 18.53
CA ASP A 128 -41.53 -33.59 19.60
C ASP A 128 -40.02 -33.74 19.37
N ARG A 129 -39.22 -32.80 19.87
CA ARG A 129 -37.80 -33.09 20.12
C ARG A 129 -37.22 -32.43 21.36
N GLU A 130 -37.44 -33.13 22.46
CA GLU A 130 -36.51 -33.25 23.57
C GLU A 130 -35.10 -33.57 23.02
N SER A 131 -34.18 -32.60 23.02
CA SER A 131 -32.79 -32.86 22.65
C SER A 131 -31.83 -32.42 23.77
N THR A 132 -31.12 -33.42 24.24
CA THR A 132 -30.16 -33.42 25.32
C THR A 132 -28.92 -32.62 24.93
N GLY A 133 -28.66 -31.54 25.67
CA GLY A 133 -27.50 -30.69 25.48
C GLY A 133 -26.19 -31.42 25.79
N LYS A 134 -25.54 -31.96 24.76
CA LYS A 134 -24.10 -32.28 24.80
C LYS A 134 -23.32 -31.06 24.32
N LYS A 135 -22.84 -30.26 25.27
CA LYS A 135 -21.82 -29.23 25.02
C LYS A 135 -20.53 -29.93 24.58
N ALA A 136 -20.24 -29.89 23.28
CA ALA A 136 -18.93 -30.27 22.76
C ALA A 136 -17.90 -29.22 23.25
N LYS A 137 -16.91 -29.65 24.02
CA LYS A 137 -15.74 -28.82 24.33
C LYS A 137 -14.92 -28.68 23.06
N LEU A 138 -14.86 -27.45 22.52
CA LEU A 138 -13.98 -27.09 21.41
C LEU A 138 -12.51 -27.16 21.90
N ASP A 139 -11.68 -27.96 21.24
CA ASP A 139 -10.23 -27.98 21.47
C ASP A 139 -9.60 -26.79 20.73
N MET A 140 -9.05 -25.82 21.47
CA MET A 140 -8.48 -24.57 20.94
C MET A 140 -7.29 -24.77 19.99
N ARG A 141 -6.75 -25.99 19.87
CA ARG A 141 -5.63 -26.29 18.97
C ARG A 141 -6.00 -26.26 17.49
N ASP A 142 -7.28 -26.38 17.14
CA ASP A 142 -7.70 -26.55 15.74
C ASP A 142 -7.86 -25.22 14.98
N ILE A 143 -7.93 -24.07 15.67
CA ILE A 143 -8.05 -22.75 15.01
C ILE A 143 -6.73 -22.38 14.30
N ARG A 144 -5.58 -22.86 14.80
CA ARG A 144 -4.26 -22.60 14.19
C ARG A 144 -4.07 -23.33 12.85
N THR A 145 -4.82 -24.41 12.61
CA THR A 145 -4.73 -25.18 11.37
C THR A 145 -5.34 -24.42 10.20
N TYR A 146 -6.31 -23.53 10.45
CA TYR A 146 -6.99 -22.73 9.42
C TYR A 146 -6.26 -21.42 9.09
N PHE A 147 -5.32 -20.94 9.91
CA PHE A 147 -4.65 -19.65 9.73
C PHE A 147 -3.13 -19.76 9.63
N LYS A 148 -2.62 -20.71 8.84
CA LYS A 148 -1.25 -20.60 8.35
C LYS A 148 -1.23 -19.57 7.21
N PRO A 149 -0.33 -18.57 7.25
CA PRO A 149 -0.14 -17.68 6.12
C PRO A 149 0.46 -18.49 4.98
N THR A 150 -0.36 -18.86 4.00
CA THR A 150 0.11 -19.49 2.77
C THR A 150 0.78 -18.42 1.93
N THR A 151 2.11 -18.44 1.94
CA THR A 151 2.92 -17.77 0.93
C THR A 151 2.59 -18.40 -0.43
N SER A 152 1.93 -17.61 -1.29
CA SER A 152 1.65 -17.84 -2.72
C SER A 152 0.24 -18.37 -3.06
N PRO A 153 -0.44 -17.77 -4.08
CA PRO A 153 -1.79 -18.12 -4.49
C PRO A 153 -1.73 -19.28 -5.48
N THR A 154 -1.57 -20.50 -4.98
CA THR A 154 -1.96 -21.68 -5.74
C THR A 154 -3.06 -22.37 -4.95
N SER A 155 -4.28 -22.08 -5.41
CA SER A 155 -5.49 -22.85 -5.15
C SER A 155 -5.22 -24.32 -5.46
N SER A 156 -4.80 -25.08 -4.45
CA SER A 156 -4.84 -26.54 -4.46
C SER A 156 -5.46 -27.01 -3.15
N TYR A 157 -6.75 -26.75 -3.00
CA TYR A 157 -7.59 -27.62 -2.19
C TYR A 157 -8.36 -28.50 -3.15
N ASP A 158 -8.14 -29.79 -2.98
CA ASP A 158 -8.63 -30.88 -3.81
C ASP A 158 -10.12 -30.75 -4.12
N ALA A 159 -10.43 -30.95 -5.40
CA ALA A 159 -11.75 -30.90 -6.01
C ALA A 159 -12.66 -32.09 -5.62
N ASP A 160 -12.48 -32.69 -4.43
CA ASP A 160 -13.17 -33.93 -4.03
C ASP A 160 -14.13 -33.76 -2.83
N ASN A 161 -14.29 -32.52 -2.34
CA ASN A 161 -15.37 -32.17 -1.42
C ASN A 161 -16.40 -31.32 -2.19
N SER A 162 -17.28 -31.99 -2.94
CA SER A 162 -18.52 -31.41 -3.46
C SER A 162 -19.44 -31.05 -2.28
N ILE A 163 -19.08 -29.99 -1.56
CA ILE A 163 -19.87 -29.45 -0.47
C ILE A 163 -21.05 -28.76 -1.11
N ASP A 164 -22.22 -29.38 -0.96
CA ASP A 164 -23.46 -28.84 -1.46
C ASP A 164 -23.78 -27.52 -0.73
N PRO A 165 -23.76 -26.36 -1.44
CA PRO A 165 -24.00 -25.06 -0.85
C PRO A 165 -25.47 -24.88 -0.41
N THR A 166 -26.34 -25.84 -0.70
CA THR A 166 -27.72 -25.84 -0.21
C THR A 166 -27.82 -26.33 1.24
N THR A 167 -26.84 -27.10 1.72
CA THR A 167 -26.81 -27.60 3.11
C THR A 167 -26.39 -26.50 4.10
N PRO A 168 -26.89 -26.53 5.36
CA PRO A 168 -26.45 -25.65 6.44
C PRO A 168 -24.93 -25.53 6.57
N ALA A 169 -24.24 -26.68 6.55
CA ALA A 169 -22.79 -26.76 6.66
C ALA A 169 -22.09 -26.15 5.43
N GLY A 170 -22.64 -26.36 4.23
CA GLY A 170 -22.13 -25.76 3.01
C GLY A 170 -22.29 -24.23 3.00
N LYS A 171 -23.45 -23.72 3.40
CA LYS A 171 -23.70 -22.27 3.54
C LYS A 171 -22.74 -21.63 4.53
N ALA A 172 -22.54 -22.26 5.69
CA ALA A 172 -21.60 -21.80 6.71
C ALA A 172 -20.16 -21.74 6.18
N LEU A 173 -19.72 -22.77 5.45
CA LEU A 173 -18.39 -22.78 4.86
C LEU A 173 -18.22 -21.69 3.81
N VAL A 174 -19.18 -21.55 2.88
CA VAL A 174 -19.16 -20.51 1.84
C VAL A 174 -19.10 -19.12 2.47
N LEU A 175 -19.87 -18.89 3.54
CA LEU A 175 -19.88 -17.61 4.25
C LEU A 175 -18.54 -17.31 4.94
N LYS A 176 -17.93 -18.31 5.57
CA LYS A 176 -16.59 -18.16 6.17
C LYS A 176 -15.54 -17.82 5.13
N GLN A 177 -15.52 -18.56 4.01
CA GLN A 177 -14.60 -18.31 2.90
C GLN A 177 -14.79 -16.92 2.31
N LEU A 178 -16.03 -16.47 2.16
CA LEU A 178 -16.35 -15.13 1.67
C LEU A 178 -15.81 -14.05 2.61
N LEU A 179 -16.08 -14.15 3.91
CA LEU A 179 -15.57 -13.19 4.89
C LEU A 179 -14.04 -13.16 4.92
N GLU A 180 -13.40 -14.32 4.86
CA GLU A 180 -11.94 -14.43 4.77
C GLU A 180 -11.39 -13.73 3.53
N ASN A 181 -11.95 -14.02 2.34
CA ASN A 181 -11.52 -13.41 1.10
C ASN A 181 -11.70 -11.89 1.10
N LEU A 182 -12.81 -11.41 1.66
CA LEU A 182 -13.07 -9.99 1.77
C LEU A 182 -12.12 -9.30 2.78
N MET A 183 -11.86 -9.90 3.94
CA MET A 183 -10.90 -9.38 4.92
C MET A 183 -9.49 -9.31 4.32
N ASN A 184 -9.09 -10.38 3.63
CA ASN A 184 -7.82 -10.45 2.93
C ASN A 184 -7.74 -9.42 1.80
N ALA A 185 -8.80 -9.20 1.03
CA ALA A 185 -8.84 -8.16 0.00
C ALA A 185 -8.68 -6.76 0.60
N SER A 186 -9.37 -6.48 1.70
CA SER A 186 -9.27 -5.20 2.40
C SER A 186 -7.86 -4.95 2.97
N ALA A 187 -7.17 -5.99 3.44
CA ALA A 187 -5.85 -5.85 4.05
C ALA A 187 -4.70 -5.82 3.02
N THR A 188 -4.77 -6.64 1.96
CA THR A 188 -3.65 -6.86 1.04
C THR A 188 -3.65 -5.92 -0.17
N THR A 189 -4.82 -5.46 -0.61
CA THR A 189 -4.94 -4.53 -1.75
C THR A 189 -5.88 -3.37 -1.38
N PRO A 190 -5.44 -2.44 -0.51
CA PRO A 190 -6.29 -1.34 -0.04
C PRO A 190 -6.74 -0.39 -1.17
N LEU A 191 -6.02 -0.36 -2.30
CA LEU A 191 -6.39 0.42 -3.48
C LEU A 191 -7.49 -0.23 -4.32
N ASP A 192 -7.65 -1.56 -4.23
CA ASP A 192 -8.67 -2.32 -4.96
C ASP A 192 -9.17 -3.50 -4.08
N PRO A 193 -10.03 -3.20 -3.08
CA PRO A 193 -10.51 -4.20 -2.12
C PRO A 193 -11.76 -4.95 -2.61
N TRP A 194 -12.10 -4.85 -3.90
CA TRP A 194 -13.34 -5.37 -4.46
C TRP A 194 -13.22 -6.85 -4.85
N LEU A 195 -14.22 -7.63 -4.48
CA LEU A 195 -14.37 -9.05 -4.80
C LEU A 195 -15.55 -9.23 -5.77
N VAL A 196 -15.34 -9.95 -6.87
CA VAL A 196 -16.42 -10.31 -7.80
C VAL A 196 -17.19 -11.49 -7.21
N VAL A 197 -18.48 -11.29 -6.93
CA VAL A 197 -19.35 -12.26 -6.25
C VAL A 197 -20.45 -12.85 -7.11
N SER A 198 -20.69 -12.29 -8.30
CA SER A 198 -21.70 -12.77 -9.24
C SER A 198 -21.27 -12.60 -10.70
N GLY A 199 -21.88 -13.38 -11.60
CA GLY A 199 -21.61 -13.36 -13.03
C GLY A 199 -20.70 -14.51 -13.51
N PRO A 200 -20.31 -14.51 -14.78
CA PRO A 200 -19.42 -15.54 -15.31
C PRO A 200 -18.03 -15.44 -14.67
N PRO A 201 -17.32 -16.57 -14.50
CA PRO A 201 -15.94 -16.54 -14.02
C PRO A 201 -15.09 -15.69 -14.96
N PRO A 202 -14.17 -14.88 -14.41
CA PRO A 202 -13.36 -14.01 -15.24
C PRO A 202 -12.40 -14.84 -16.11
N PRO A 203 -11.95 -14.31 -17.25
CA PRO A 203 -11.09 -15.05 -18.16
C PRO A 203 -9.80 -15.52 -17.46
N ALA A 204 -9.30 -16.68 -17.89
CA ALA A 204 -8.06 -17.24 -17.38
C ALA A 204 -6.91 -16.22 -17.57
N GLY A 205 -6.28 -15.81 -16.46
CA GLY A 205 -5.24 -14.77 -16.45
C GLY A 205 -5.69 -13.39 -15.96
N SER A 206 -6.98 -13.22 -15.64
CA SER A 206 -7.45 -12.05 -14.90
C SER A 206 -6.86 -12.01 -13.49
N LYS A 207 -6.56 -10.80 -12.98
CA LYS A 207 -6.14 -10.58 -11.58
C LYS A 207 -7.34 -10.36 -10.66
N GLU A 208 -8.55 -10.48 -11.18
CA GLU A 208 -9.77 -10.24 -10.41
C GLU A 208 -10.00 -11.39 -9.45
N ARG A 209 -10.27 -11.05 -8.19
CA ARG A 209 -10.65 -12.02 -7.18
C ARG A 209 -12.11 -12.38 -7.42
N TYR A 210 -12.40 -13.65 -7.63
CA TYR A 210 -13.73 -14.14 -7.96
C TYR A 210 -14.14 -15.26 -7.01
N GLN A 211 -15.34 -15.15 -6.46
CA GLN A 211 -15.96 -16.20 -5.65
C GLN A 211 -17.46 -16.21 -5.93
N LEU A 212 -18.01 -17.32 -6.40
CA LEU A 212 -19.45 -17.42 -6.59
C LEU A 212 -20.13 -17.58 -5.22
N VAL A 213 -21.07 -16.69 -4.90
CA VAL A 213 -21.79 -16.69 -3.62
C VAL A 213 -23.29 -16.83 -3.87
N PRO A 214 -24.00 -17.71 -3.11
CA PRO A 214 -25.46 -17.72 -3.10
C PRO A 214 -26.05 -16.33 -2.79
N PRO A 215 -27.04 -15.85 -3.55
CA PRO A 215 -27.57 -14.49 -3.39
C PRO A 215 -28.14 -14.23 -2.00
N GLU A 216 -28.69 -15.24 -1.34
CA GLU A 216 -29.28 -15.12 0.01
C GLU A 216 -28.22 -14.74 1.05
N LEU A 217 -27.01 -15.29 0.93
CA LEU A 217 -25.89 -14.98 1.83
C LEU A 217 -25.34 -13.58 1.56
N LEU A 218 -25.31 -13.16 0.30
CA LEU A 218 -24.88 -11.82 -0.08
C LEU A 218 -25.85 -10.76 0.44
N ASP A 219 -27.15 -10.98 0.24
CA ASP A 219 -28.22 -10.11 0.74
C ASP A 219 -28.22 -10.01 2.26
N PHE A 220 -27.92 -11.11 2.96
CA PHE A 220 -27.75 -11.10 4.42
C PHE A 220 -26.59 -10.17 4.82
N LEU A 221 -25.42 -10.30 4.19
CA LEU A 221 -24.25 -9.46 4.51
C LEU A 221 -24.45 -7.98 4.18
N MET A 222 -25.16 -7.67 3.08
CA MET A 222 -25.52 -6.30 2.73
C MET A 222 -26.50 -5.71 3.75
N ARG A 223 -27.54 -6.46 4.15
CA ARG A 223 -28.51 -6.03 5.17
C ARG A 223 -27.87 -5.86 6.55
N ALA A 224 -26.90 -6.71 6.89
CA ALA A 224 -26.13 -6.59 8.13
C ALA A 224 -25.14 -5.41 8.12
N GLY A 225 -25.00 -4.69 7.00
CA GLY A 225 -24.06 -3.57 6.87
C GLY A 225 -22.60 -4.00 6.94
N VAL A 226 -22.30 -5.27 6.66
CA VAL A 226 -20.93 -5.81 6.68
C VAL A 226 -20.24 -5.53 5.35
N VAL A 227 -21.01 -5.53 4.27
CA VAL A 227 -20.53 -5.45 2.88
C VAL A 227 -21.25 -4.33 2.13
N THR A 228 -20.53 -3.67 1.22
CA THR A 228 -21.08 -2.67 0.29
C THR A 228 -20.84 -3.07 -1.16
N GLU A 229 -21.81 -2.79 -2.01
CA GLU A 229 -21.76 -2.98 -3.46
C GLU A 229 -20.91 -1.89 -4.14
N HIS A 230 -20.28 -2.25 -5.26
CA HIS A 230 -19.51 -1.31 -6.05
C HIS A 230 -20.45 -0.36 -6.81
N PRO A 231 -20.23 0.97 -6.76
CA PRO A 231 -21.18 1.96 -7.27
C PRO A 231 -21.42 1.92 -8.78
N ARG A 232 -20.54 1.23 -9.53
CA ARG A 232 -20.62 1.08 -10.99
C ARG A 232 -20.75 -0.37 -11.46
N ASP A 233 -20.60 -1.34 -10.56
CA ASP A 233 -20.55 -2.76 -10.93
C ASP A 233 -21.20 -3.60 -9.84
N GLY A 234 -22.49 -3.92 -10.02
CA GLY A 234 -23.23 -4.66 -9.00
C GLY A 234 -22.78 -6.10 -8.76
N ARG A 235 -21.78 -6.56 -9.51
CA ARG A 235 -21.15 -7.87 -9.30
C ARG A 235 -20.02 -7.83 -8.29
N LYS A 236 -19.57 -6.64 -7.90
CA LYS A 236 -18.42 -6.43 -7.04
C LYS A 236 -18.86 -5.93 -5.67
N VAL A 237 -18.28 -6.51 -4.64
CA VAL A 237 -18.54 -6.12 -3.26
C VAL A 237 -17.25 -6.01 -2.45
N ARG A 238 -17.28 -5.23 -1.37
CA ARG A 238 -16.17 -5.09 -0.42
C ARG A 238 -16.68 -4.99 1.01
N LEU A 239 -15.81 -5.27 1.98
CA LEU A 239 -16.12 -4.95 3.39
C LEU A 239 -16.30 -3.46 3.60
N VAL A 240 -17.23 -3.11 4.48
CA VAL A 240 -17.30 -1.77 5.04
C VAL A 240 -16.01 -1.47 5.81
N GLU A 241 -15.51 -0.25 5.69
CA GLU A 241 -14.28 0.17 6.38
C GLU A 241 -14.53 0.36 7.88
N PHE A 242 -14.29 -0.69 8.68
CA PHE A 242 -14.39 -0.62 10.15
C PHE A 242 -13.19 0.07 10.83
N GLY A 243 -12.13 0.39 10.07
CA GLY A 243 -10.83 0.83 10.59
C GLY A 243 -10.38 2.24 10.23
N ARG A 244 -11.08 2.99 9.37
CA ARG A 244 -10.76 4.41 9.13
C ARG A 244 -11.34 5.25 10.26
N GLY A 245 -10.55 5.38 11.34
CA GLY A 245 -10.84 6.34 12.39
C GLY A 245 -11.01 7.74 11.80
N VAL A 246 -12.01 8.48 12.30
CA VAL A 246 -12.37 9.86 11.94
C VAL A 246 -11.28 10.89 12.35
N GLY A 247 -10.02 10.48 12.45
CA GLY A 247 -8.90 11.28 12.98
C GLY A 247 -8.07 12.00 11.91
N GLY A 248 -8.66 12.30 10.76
CA GLY A 248 -7.99 12.98 9.64
C GLY A 248 -8.81 14.15 9.12
N MET A 249 -9.18 15.07 10.01
CA MET A 249 -9.57 16.44 9.70
C MET A 249 -8.90 17.37 10.70
#